data_AF-A0A2E3Q6C9-F1
#
_entry.id   AF-A0A2E3Q6C9-F1
#
_cell.length_a   1.000
_cell.length_b   1.000
_cell.length_c   1.000
_cell.angle_alpha   90.00
_cell.angle_beta   90.00
_cell.angle_gamma   90.00
#
_symmetry.space_group_name_H-M   'P 1'
#
loop_
_entity.id
_entity.type
_entity.pdbx_description
1 polymer ?
#
loop_
_entity_poly.entity_id
_entity_poly.type
_entity_poly.pdbx_seq_one_letter_code
_entity_poly.pdbx_strand_id
1 'polypeptide(L)'
;MSGSSIHAVRLTCGSDADLADARLRDTVVSAANGIAERTGVELVEVDVTADGLELSVRGGSIVAMGLAAELRRTTDRWHLDRHGTHLWVSPDDEDDRTWDGGA
;
A
#
# COMPACT_ATOMS: atom_id res chain seq x y z
N MET A 1 23.20 -12.02 16.75
CA MET A 1 22.86 -10.92 15.83
C MET A 1 21.93 -11.50 14.78
N SER A 2 20.61 -11.34 14.92
CA SER A 2 19.69 -11.76 13.87
C SER A 2 20.03 -10.94 12.63
N GLY A 3 20.37 -11.60 11.53
CA GLY A 3 20.54 -10.92 10.25
C GLY A 3 19.25 -10.16 9.94
N SER A 4 19.35 -8.89 9.58
CA SER A 4 18.17 -8.10 9.23
C SER A 4 17.66 -8.60 7.88
N SER A 5 16.64 -9.47 7.94
CA SER A 5 15.96 -9.99 6.75
C SER A 5 15.22 -8.86 6.03
N ILE A 6 15.00 -9.01 4.74
CA ILE A 6 14.12 -8.14 3.97
C ILE A 6 12.76 -8.81 3.89
N HIS A 7 11.70 -8.07 4.20
CA HIS A 7 10.32 -8.51 4.03
C HIS A 7 9.60 -7.59 3.05
N ALA A 8 8.95 -8.22 2.06
CA ALA A 8 8.10 -7.54 1.10
C ALA A 8 6.63 -7.58 1.54
N VAL A 9 5.91 -6.48 1.37
CA VAL A 9 4.47 -6.39 1.58
C VAL A 9 3.83 -5.66 0.40
N ARG A 10 2.73 -6.20 -0.11
CA ARG A 10 2.00 -5.66 -1.26
C ARG A 10 0.71 -4.96 -0.82
N LEU A 11 0.44 -3.81 -1.42
CA LEU A 11 -0.86 -3.14 -1.42
C LEU A 11 -1.45 -3.23 -2.82
N THR A 12 -2.66 -3.78 -2.94
CA THR A 12 -3.37 -3.89 -4.21
C THR A 12 -4.22 -2.65 -4.45
N CYS A 13 -4.14 -2.09 -5.65
CA CYS A 13 -4.90 -0.91 -6.04
C CYS A 13 -6.39 -1.24 -6.23
N GLY A 14 -7.28 -0.32 -5.84
CA GLY A 14 -8.70 -0.41 -6.17
C GLY A 14 -8.93 -0.26 -7.68
N SER A 15 -10.07 -0.75 -8.19
CA SER A 15 -10.38 -0.71 -9.63
C SER A 15 -10.47 0.69 -10.23
N ASP A 16 -10.79 1.68 -9.40
CA ASP A 16 -10.95 3.08 -9.81
C ASP A 16 -9.67 3.92 -9.62
N ALA A 17 -8.58 3.29 -9.16
CA ALA A 17 -7.30 3.94 -8.94
C ALA A 17 -6.31 3.59 -10.05
N ASP A 18 -5.58 4.60 -10.56
CA ASP A 18 -4.65 4.45 -11.67
C ASP A 18 -3.21 4.85 -11.28
N LEU A 19 -2.41 3.88 -10.83
CA LEU A 19 -0.99 4.09 -10.52
C LEU A 19 -0.12 4.30 -11.77
N ALA A 20 -0.68 4.26 -12.99
CA ALA A 20 -0.01 4.75 -14.19
C ALA A 20 0.02 6.29 -14.23
N ASP A 21 -0.91 6.98 -13.55
CA ASP A 21 -0.85 8.42 -13.37
C ASP A 21 0.38 8.80 -12.53
N ALA A 22 1.28 9.59 -13.13
CA ALA A 22 2.55 9.96 -12.53
C ALA A 22 2.36 10.74 -11.22
N ARG A 23 1.33 11.58 -11.12
CA ARG A 23 1.09 12.40 -9.93
C ARG A 23 0.60 11.55 -8.76
N LEU A 24 -0.30 10.61 -9.01
CA LEU A 24 -0.76 9.66 -8.01
C LEU A 24 0.41 8.79 -7.53
N ARG A 25 1.18 8.23 -8.47
CA ARG A 25 2.39 7.45 -8.18
C ARG A 25 3.38 8.22 -7.31
N ASP A 26 3.76 9.43 -7.70
CA ASP A 26 4.71 10.27 -6.96
C ASP A 26 4.20 10.59 -5.56
N THR A 27 2.89 10.80 -5.41
CA THR A 27 2.26 11.04 -4.11
C THR A 27 2.39 9.83 -3.19
N VAL A 28 2.08 8.63 -3.69
CA VAL A 28 2.18 7.38 -2.93
C VAL A 28 3.63 7.08 -2.56
N VAL A 29 4.57 7.21 -3.50
CA VAL A 29 6.01 6.99 -3.26
C VAL A 29 6.55 8.00 -2.25
N SER A 30 6.17 9.28 -2.36
CA SER A 30 6.57 10.31 -1.40
C SER A 30 6.02 10.03 -0.01
N ALA A 31 4.78 9.55 0.09
CA ALA A 31 4.19 9.16 1.36
C ALA A 31 4.90 7.95 1.99
N ALA A 32 5.25 6.94 1.19
CA ALA A 32 5.99 5.76 1.66
C ALA A 32 7.35 6.15 2.26
N ASN A 33 8.14 6.94 1.52
CA ASN A 33 9.42 7.46 2.00
C ASN A 33 9.26 8.32 3.24
N GLY A 34 8.31 9.27 3.24
CA GLY A 34 8.09 10.16 4.38
C GLY A 34 7.58 9.44 5.64
N ILE A 35 6.83 8.35 5.53
CA ILE A 35 6.45 7.52 6.68
C ILE A 35 7.67 6.74 7.19
N ALA A 36 8.44 6.12 6.29
CA ALA A 36 9.63 5.36 6.65
C ALA A 36 10.65 6.22 7.41
N GLU A 37 10.94 7.43 6.92
CA GLU A 37 11.82 8.40 7.57
C GLU A 37 11.35 8.79 8.98
N ARG A 38 10.07 9.15 9.12
CA ARG A 38 9.51 9.59 10.42
C ARG A 38 9.45 8.48 11.46
N THR A 39 9.39 7.22 11.02
CA THR A 39 9.28 6.05 11.89
C THR A 39 10.60 5.33 12.11
N GLY A 40 11.66 5.73 11.40
CA GLY A 40 12.96 5.06 11.44
C GLY A 40 12.95 3.67 10.79
N VAL A 41 11.99 3.39 9.91
CA VAL A 41 11.91 2.14 9.16
C VAL A 41 12.86 2.21 7.96
N GLU A 42 13.69 1.19 7.80
CA GLU A 42 14.59 1.09 6.66
C GLU A 42 13.87 0.51 5.44
N LEU A 43 13.29 1.41 4.64
CA LEU A 43 12.68 1.09 3.35
C LEU A 43 13.79 0.87 2.31
N VAL A 44 13.87 -0.36 1.80
CA VAL A 44 14.90 -0.80 0.85
C VAL A 44 14.48 -0.48 -0.57
N GLU A 45 13.22 -0.76 -0.91
CA GLU A 45 12.69 -0.60 -2.27
C GLU A 45 11.19 -0.32 -2.23
N VAL A 46 10.74 0.43 -3.23
CA VAL A 46 9.34 0.70 -3.52
C VAL A 46 9.13 0.41 -5.00
N ASP A 47 8.47 -0.69 -5.31
CA ASP A 47 8.11 -1.04 -6.69
C ASP A 47 6.64 -0.71 -6.95
N VAL A 48 6.38 0.05 -8.00
CA VAL A 48 5.03 0.49 -8.36
C VAL A 48 4.65 -0.11 -9.70
N THR A 49 3.54 -0.84 -9.68
CA THR A 49 2.90 -1.42 -10.87
C THR A 49 1.54 -0.77 -11.09
N ALA A 50 0.90 -1.05 -12.22
CA ALA A 50 -0.49 -0.61 -12.44
C ALA A 50 -1.46 -1.22 -11.40
N ASP A 51 -1.17 -2.43 -10.92
CA ASP A 51 -2.05 -3.19 -10.02
C ASP A 51 -1.82 -2.89 -8.54
N GLY A 52 -0.80 -2.09 -8.19
CA GLY A 52 -0.47 -1.82 -6.81
C GLY A 52 1.00 -1.48 -6.55
N LEU A 53 1.36 -1.62 -5.29
CA LEU A 53 2.65 -1.22 -4.72
C LEU A 53 3.25 -2.39 -3.94
N GLU A 54 4.54 -2.65 -4.11
CA GLU A 54 5.32 -3.52 -3.23
C GLU A 54 6.36 -2.71 -2.44
N LEU A 55 6.41 -2.93 -1.13
CA LEU A 55 7.35 -2.31 -0.21
C LEU A 55 8.30 -3.37 0.32
N SER A 56 9.60 -3.20 0.10
CA SER A 56 10.64 -4.03 0.69
C SER A 56 11.26 -3.32 1.89
N VAL A 57 11.17 -3.92 3.08
CA VAL A 57 11.65 -3.32 4.33
C VAL A 57 12.70 -4.23 4.97
N ARG A 58 13.82 -3.63 5.40
CA ARG A 58 14.83 -4.33 6.21
C ARG A 58 14.39 -4.34 7.67
N GLY A 59 14.16 -5.53 8.23
CA GLY A 59 13.69 -5.69 9.60
C GLY A 59 12.86 -6.95 9.81
N GLY A 60 11.93 -6.92 10.77
CA GLY A 60 10.96 -7.99 10.97
C GLY A 60 9.69 -7.77 10.15
N SER A 61 8.98 -8.84 9.79
CA SER A 61 7.72 -8.78 9.03
C SER A 61 6.68 -7.84 9.65
N ILE A 62 6.61 -7.77 10.98
CA ILE A 62 5.71 -6.86 11.71
C ILE A 62 5.99 -5.38 11.40
N VAL A 63 7.25 -5.02 11.16
CA VAL A 63 7.66 -3.65 10.79
C VAL A 63 7.19 -3.34 9.37
N ALA A 64 7.38 -4.29 8.44
CA ALA A 64 6.92 -4.15 7.06
C ALA A 64 5.38 -4.00 6.98
N MET A 65 4.65 -4.83 7.73
CA MET A 65 3.18 -4.73 7.81
C MET A 65 2.73 -3.39 8.44
N GLY A 66 3.43 -2.92 9.47
CA GLY A 66 3.14 -1.64 10.11
C GLY A 66 3.30 -0.46 9.15
N LEU A 67 4.39 -0.44 8.37
CA LEU A 67 4.62 0.57 7.33
C LEU A 67 3.51 0.54 6.27
N ALA A 68 3.19 -0.65 5.75
CA ALA A 68 2.15 -0.82 4.73
C ALA A 68 0.76 -0.37 5.25
N ALA A 69 0.41 -0.70 6.49
CA ALA A 69 -0.86 -0.31 7.10
C ALA A 69 -0.98 1.21 7.31
N GLU A 70 0.11 1.89 7.68
CA GLU A 70 0.13 3.35 7.83
C GLU A 70 0.09 4.04 6.45
N LEU A 71 0.84 3.52 5.48
CA LEU A 71 0.81 4.03 4.11
C LEU A 71 -0.58 3.91 3.52
N ARG A 72 -1.20 2.73 3.64
CA ARG A 72 -2.58 2.48 3.22
C ARG A 72 -3.50 3.52 3.83
N ARG A 73 -3.57 3.62 5.16
CA ARG A 73 -4.47 4.55 5.86
C ARG A 73 -4.28 6.02 5.45
N THR A 74 -3.03 6.45 5.28
CA THR A 74 -2.70 7.84 4.94
C THR A 74 -3.10 8.18 3.51
N THR A 75 -2.73 7.32 2.56
CA THR A 75 -2.96 7.59 1.13
C THR A 75 -4.38 7.31 0.72
N ASP A 76 -5.05 6.33 1.33
CA ASP A 76 -6.47 6.05 1.09
C ASP A 76 -7.34 7.22 1.51
N ARG A 77 -7.10 7.77 2.71
CA ARG A 77 -7.82 8.98 3.18
C ARG A 77 -7.61 10.15 2.24
N TRP A 78 -6.36 10.43 1.86
CA TRP A 78 -6.05 11.52 0.93
C TRP A 78 -6.75 11.32 -0.43
N HIS A 79 -6.79 10.09 -0.93
CA HIS A 79 -7.40 9.78 -2.22
C HIS A 79 -8.93 9.90 -2.14
N LEU A 80 -9.57 9.40 -1.08
CA LEU A 80 -10.99 9.58 -0.80
C LEU A 80 -11.37 11.06 -0.73
N ASP A 81 -10.62 11.85 0.04
CA ASP A 81 -10.89 13.28 0.21
C ASP A 81 -10.79 14.04 -1.13
N ARG A 82 -9.94 13.58 -2.04
CA ARG A 82 -9.64 14.25 -3.31
C ARG A 82 -10.48 13.76 -4.50
N HIS A 83 -10.76 12.46 -4.55
CA HIS A 83 -11.34 11.76 -5.69
C HIS A 83 -12.66 11.05 -5.37
N GLY A 84 -13.00 10.88 -4.09
CA GLY A 84 -14.24 10.24 -3.65
C GLY A 84 -14.22 8.71 -3.71
N THR A 85 -13.08 8.08 -4.01
CA THR A 85 -12.91 6.63 -4.13
C THR A 85 -11.72 6.13 -3.31
N HIS A 86 -11.77 4.86 -2.90
CA HIS A 86 -10.65 4.20 -2.22
C HIS A 86 -9.49 3.97 -3.20
N LEU A 87 -8.27 4.20 -2.72
CA LEU A 87 -7.05 3.92 -3.46
C LEU A 87 -6.68 2.44 -3.40
N TRP A 88 -6.96 1.77 -2.29
CA TRP A 88 -6.55 0.39 -2.04
C TRP A 88 -7.76 -0.52 -1.82
N VAL A 89 -7.69 -1.76 -2.32
CA VAL A 89 -8.72 -2.79 -2.08
C VAL A 89 -8.92 -2.98 -0.58
N SER A 90 -10.12 -2.73 -0.06
CA SER A 90 -10.48 -3.02 1.32
C SER A 90 -10.72 -4.52 1.51
N PRO A 91 -10.48 -5.08 2.71
CA PRO A 91 -10.84 -6.48 2.97
C PRO A 91 -12.33 -6.74 2.67
N ASP A 92 -13.19 -5.74 2.87
CA ASP A 92 -14.61 -5.82 2.56
C ASP A 92 -14.92 -5.85 1.04
N ASP A 93 -13.99 -5.38 0.18
CA ASP A 93 -14.15 -5.39 -1.28
C ASP A 93 -13.86 -6.78 -1.88
N GLU A 94 -13.24 -7.69 -1.13
CA GLU A 94 -13.02 -9.09 -1.55
C GLU A 94 -14.29 -9.93 -1.40
N ASP A 95 -15.12 -9.67 -0.39
CA ASP A 95 -16.36 -10.43 -0.11
C ASP A 95 -17.46 -10.18 -1.15
N ASP A 96 -17.54 -8.97 -1.73
CA ASP A 96 -18.55 -8.61 -2.75
C ASP A 96 -18.33 -9.34 -4.10
N ARG A 97 -17.17 -9.98 -4.31
CA ARG A 97 -16.89 -10.80 -5.51
C ARG A 97 -17.27 -12.27 -5.36
N THR A 98 -17.83 -12.69 -4.22
CA THR A 98 -18.01 -14.13 -3.90
C THR A 98 -19.46 -14.56 -3.67
N TRP A 99 -20.46 -13.78 -4.09
CA TRP A 99 -21.86 -14.24 -4.09
C TRP A 99 -22.48 -14.28 -5.50
N ASP A 100 -22.12 -15.31 -6.27
CA ASP A 100 -22.98 -15.84 -7.33
C ASP A 100 -24.06 -16.69 -6.66
N GLY A 101 -25.14 -16.04 -6.22
CA GLY A 101 -26.28 -16.68 -5.58
C GLY A 101 -26.93 -17.70 -6.50
N GLY A 102 -26.67 -18.99 -6.24
CA GLY A 102 -27.34 -20.12 -6.86
C GLY A 102 -27.94 -21.05 -5.82
N ALA A 103 -29.25 -20.90 -5.56
CA ALA A 103 -30.21 -21.97 -5.24
C ALA A 103 -31.64 -21.43 -5.35
#